data_AF-A0A357KWS1-F1
#
_entry.id   AF-A0A357KWS1-F1
#
_cell.length_a   1.000
_cell.length_b   1.000
_cell.length_c   1.000
_cell.angle_alpha   90.00
_cell.angle_beta   90.00
_cell.angle_gamma   90.00
#
_symmetry.space_group_name_H-M   'P 1'
#
loop_
_entity.id
_entity.type
_entity.pdbx_description
1 polymer ?
#
loop_
_entity_poly.entity_id
_entity_poly.type
_entity_poly.pdbx_seq_one_letter_code
_entity_poly.pdbx_strand_id
1 'polypeptide(L)'
;MRTMRALALAIGAAVPPSAVVNAGVIRVNGPTEVFLPDSTVMSARYRLSNTNWDVMIANSAQVSVGTITQSSSVGNSASLNGVVWDFTLSHTPADGFALSMTRADTDTAVLVEYSMARRGSPAVDPTRSFNALSLSAIAGSSYDARRISSAYVEASSLSFNLAGGVQTGVFTVLRDDLDDSGAPSDGQDPDSYTQHLVSDADLSTLAWSLTGRLSAGFVLRPGQTSPGNIDERLKINFTAHSAVIPETGTPGALALLACGVLVRSGRQRSRAAASSEPLMA
;
A
#
# COMPACT_ATOMS: atom_id res chain seq x y z
N MET A 1 -6.08 32.59 -70.60
CA MET A 1 -5.19 32.28 -69.45
C MET A 1 -5.98 32.49 -68.17
N ARG A 2 -6.41 31.42 -67.51
CA ARG A 2 -7.20 31.47 -66.26
C ARG A 2 -6.28 31.16 -65.09
N THR A 3 -6.08 32.12 -64.20
CA THR A 3 -5.37 31.98 -62.93
C THR A 3 -6.22 31.19 -61.94
N MET A 4 -5.78 29.98 -61.59
CA MET A 4 -6.29 29.21 -60.45
C MET A 4 -5.71 29.79 -59.15
N ARG A 5 -6.58 30.32 -58.28
CA ARG A 5 -6.25 30.61 -56.88
C ARG A 5 -6.47 29.35 -56.05
N ALA A 6 -5.38 28.80 -55.52
CA ALA A 6 -5.44 27.71 -54.55
C ALA A 6 -5.84 28.27 -53.17
N LEU A 7 -6.95 27.80 -52.64
CA LEU A 7 -7.43 28.10 -51.29
C LEU A 7 -6.74 27.14 -50.32
N ALA A 8 -5.75 27.62 -49.57
CA ALA A 8 -5.11 26.84 -48.52
C ALA A 8 -6.00 26.84 -47.26
N LEU A 9 -6.71 25.74 -47.03
CA LEU A 9 -7.47 25.50 -45.81
C LEU A 9 -6.50 25.02 -44.72
N ALA A 10 -6.10 25.92 -43.83
CA ALA A 10 -5.32 25.56 -42.64
C ALA A 10 -6.23 24.85 -41.64
N ILE A 11 -6.17 23.52 -41.60
CA ILE A 11 -6.74 22.72 -40.52
C ILE A 11 -5.85 22.93 -39.30
N GLY A 12 -6.24 23.86 -38.43
CA GLY A 12 -5.66 24.00 -37.10
C GLY A 12 -6.04 22.77 -36.29
N ALA A 13 -5.10 21.82 -36.16
CA ALA A 13 -5.24 20.73 -35.22
C ALA A 13 -5.28 21.33 -33.80
N ALA A 14 -6.45 21.29 -33.17
CA ALA A 14 -6.58 21.53 -31.75
C ALA A 14 -5.75 20.45 -31.04
N VAL A 15 -4.55 20.82 -30.59
CA VAL A 15 -3.80 20.00 -29.65
C VAL A 15 -4.68 19.89 -28.42
N PRO A 16 -5.18 18.70 -28.04
CA PRO A 16 -5.98 18.56 -26.84
C PRO A 16 -5.16 19.11 -25.67
N PRO A 17 -5.79 19.82 -24.71
CA PRO A 17 -5.08 20.29 -23.52
C PRO A 17 -4.35 19.09 -22.95
N SER A 18 -3.02 19.19 -22.95
CA SER A 18 -2.10 18.18 -22.44
C SER A 18 -2.65 17.66 -21.13
N ALA A 19 -2.98 16.37 -21.09
CA ALA A 19 -3.37 15.69 -19.87
C ALA A 19 -2.33 16.08 -18.82
N VAL A 20 -2.80 16.74 -17.75
CA VAL A 20 -1.96 16.98 -16.58
C VAL A 20 -1.66 15.59 -16.06
N VAL A 21 -0.49 15.07 -16.41
CA VAL A 21 0.05 13.86 -15.80
C VAL A 21 0.38 14.29 -14.37
N ASN A 22 -0.59 14.17 -13.47
CA ASN A 22 -0.32 14.23 -12.05
C ASN A 22 0.60 13.05 -11.76
N ALA A 23 1.88 13.35 -11.57
CA ALA A 23 2.82 12.37 -11.04
C ALA A 23 2.32 12.04 -9.63
N GLY A 24 1.71 10.87 -9.48
CA GLY A 24 1.21 10.45 -8.19
C GLY A 24 2.35 10.31 -7.20
N VAL A 25 2.20 10.89 -6.01
CA VAL A 25 3.13 10.76 -4.90
C VAL A 25 2.71 9.55 -4.04
N ILE A 26 3.52 8.51 -4.07
CA ILE A 26 3.41 7.41 -3.11
C ILE A 26 4.25 7.73 -1.87
N ARG A 27 3.63 7.66 -0.71
CA ARG A 27 4.25 7.81 0.60
C ARG A 27 4.29 6.46 1.29
N VAL A 28 5.49 6.02 1.67
CA VAL A 28 5.70 4.86 2.54
C VAL A 28 5.86 5.37 3.96
N ASN A 29 5.20 4.72 4.92
CA ASN A 29 5.13 5.12 6.32
C ASN A 29 4.48 6.49 6.52
N GLY A 30 3.40 6.73 5.77
CA GLY A 30 2.56 7.90 6.00
C GLY A 30 1.97 7.88 7.43
N PRO A 31 1.85 9.04 8.10
CA PRO A 31 1.20 9.12 9.40
C PRO A 31 -0.24 8.63 9.31
N THR A 32 -0.65 7.78 10.27
CA THR A 32 -2.01 7.24 10.40
C THR A 32 -3.08 8.32 10.48
N GLU A 33 -2.75 9.49 11.02
CA GLU A 33 -3.65 10.63 11.15
C GLU A 33 -4.11 11.22 9.80
N VAL A 34 -3.38 10.95 8.71
CA VAL A 34 -3.70 11.41 7.35
C VAL A 34 -4.51 10.36 6.59
N PHE A 35 -4.80 9.22 7.23
CA PHE A 35 -5.44 8.06 6.61
C PHE A 35 -6.67 7.64 7.42
N LEU A 36 -7.86 7.90 6.87
CA LEU A 36 -9.10 7.32 7.37
C LEU A 36 -9.54 6.23 6.38
N PRO A 37 -9.36 4.93 6.70
CA PRO A 37 -9.83 3.86 5.84
C PRO A 37 -11.36 3.93 5.78
N ASP A 38 -11.90 4.16 4.58
CA ASP A 38 -13.35 4.16 4.35
C ASP A 38 -13.86 2.74 4.12
N SER A 39 -13.07 1.92 3.42
CA SER A 39 -13.45 0.54 3.12
C SER A 39 -12.25 -0.32 2.77
N THR A 40 -12.35 -1.61 3.08
CA THR A 40 -11.39 -2.64 2.68
C THR A 40 -11.76 -3.26 1.34
N VAL A 41 -10.81 -3.29 0.42
CA VAL A 41 -10.95 -3.90 -0.91
C VAL A 41 -10.44 -5.34 -0.92
N MET A 42 -9.34 -5.59 -0.23
CA MET A 42 -8.69 -6.90 -0.17
C MET A 42 -7.97 -7.04 1.17
N SER A 43 -7.97 -8.25 1.72
CA SER A 43 -7.11 -8.64 2.84
C SER A 43 -6.35 -9.92 2.50
N ALA A 44 -5.03 -9.85 2.43
CA ALA A 44 -4.17 -11.02 2.32
C ALA A 44 -3.51 -11.28 3.68
N ARG A 45 -3.30 -12.54 4.03
CA ARG A 45 -2.79 -12.91 5.35
C ARG A 45 -1.80 -14.04 5.27
N TYR A 46 -0.72 -13.90 6.04
CA TYR A 46 0.10 -15.01 6.52
C TYR A 46 -0.15 -15.21 8.02
N ARG A 47 -0.31 -16.44 8.51
CA ARG A 47 -0.47 -16.74 9.94
C ARG A 47 0.25 -18.04 10.31
N LEU A 48 0.74 -18.09 11.54
CA LEU A 48 1.16 -19.35 12.16
C LEU A 48 -0.07 -20.03 12.76
N SER A 49 -0.49 -21.18 12.23
CA SER A 49 -1.68 -21.90 12.67
C SER A 49 -1.37 -23.33 13.13
N ASN A 50 -2.18 -23.84 14.05
CA ASN A 50 -2.19 -25.24 14.46
C ASN A 50 -3.02 -26.12 13.54
N THR A 51 -4.07 -25.55 12.93
CA THR A 51 -5.24 -26.29 12.42
C THR A 51 -5.67 -25.87 11.02
N ASN A 52 -4.74 -25.36 10.20
CA ASN A 52 -4.83 -25.20 8.74
C ASN A 52 -5.23 -23.77 8.27
N TRP A 53 -4.77 -23.39 7.07
CA TRP A 53 -4.82 -22.06 6.41
C TRP A 53 -3.80 -21.04 6.90
N ASP A 54 -2.55 -21.23 6.52
CA ASP A 54 -1.45 -20.35 6.89
C ASP A 54 -1.36 -19.15 5.94
N VAL A 55 -1.88 -19.28 4.72
CA VAL A 55 -1.89 -18.21 3.71
C VAL A 55 -3.27 -18.10 3.10
N MET A 56 -3.79 -16.87 2.95
CA MET A 56 -5.07 -16.63 2.31
C MET A 56 -5.19 -15.24 1.68
N ILE A 57 -6.17 -15.11 0.79
CA ILE A 57 -6.73 -13.84 0.33
C ILE A 57 -8.24 -13.86 0.64
N ALA A 58 -8.73 -12.76 1.19
CA ALA A 58 -10.12 -12.51 1.50
C ALA A 58 -10.56 -11.16 0.92
N ASN A 59 -11.84 -11.05 0.61
CA ASN A 59 -12.44 -9.84 0.05
C ASN A 59 -13.08 -8.94 1.12
N SER A 60 -12.67 -9.07 2.39
CA SER A 60 -13.22 -8.31 3.50
C SER A 60 -12.19 -8.15 4.61
N ALA A 61 -12.33 -7.08 5.40
CA ALA A 61 -11.60 -6.93 6.65
C ALA A 61 -11.99 -8.00 7.68
N GLN A 62 -13.26 -8.41 7.68
CA GLN A 62 -13.73 -9.51 8.52
C GLN A 62 -13.48 -10.83 7.79
N VAL A 63 -12.46 -11.54 8.26
CA VAL A 63 -12.06 -12.83 7.70
C VAL A 63 -12.94 -13.94 8.26
N SER A 64 -13.64 -14.64 7.38
CA SER A 64 -14.52 -15.76 7.67
C SER A 64 -14.53 -16.72 6.48
N VAL A 65 -15.03 -17.94 6.63
CA VAL A 65 -15.12 -18.91 5.53
C VAL A 65 -15.85 -18.34 4.30
N GLY A 66 -16.84 -17.46 4.50
CA GLY A 66 -17.59 -16.84 3.40
C GLY A 66 -16.87 -15.67 2.71
N THR A 67 -15.80 -15.13 3.32
CA THR A 67 -15.04 -13.99 2.77
C THR A 67 -13.65 -14.39 2.26
N ILE A 68 -13.17 -15.58 2.63
CA ILE A 68 -11.96 -16.19 2.07
C ILE A 68 -12.25 -16.59 0.62
N THR A 69 -11.57 -15.95 -0.32
CA THR A 69 -11.68 -16.28 -1.74
C THR A 69 -10.75 -17.43 -2.10
N GLN A 70 -9.58 -17.48 -1.46
CA GLN A 70 -8.60 -18.54 -1.63
C GLN A 70 -7.76 -18.71 -0.37
N SER A 71 -7.41 -19.94 -0.06
CA SER A 71 -6.45 -20.25 1.00
C SER A 71 -5.57 -21.42 0.60
N SER A 72 -4.40 -21.49 1.21
CA SER A 72 -3.49 -22.62 1.13
C SER A 72 -2.97 -22.93 2.53
N SER A 73 -2.68 -24.21 2.78
CA SER A 73 -1.95 -24.62 3.97
C SER A 73 -0.51 -24.86 3.57
N VAL A 74 0.40 -24.12 4.20
CA VAL A 74 1.85 -24.22 3.96
C VAL A 74 2.54 -25.08 5.02
N GLY A 75 1.81 -25.44 6.08
CA GLY A 75 2.25 -26.38 7.09
C GLY A 75 1.38 -26.28 8.34
N ASN A 76 1.98 -26.65 9.46
CA ASN A 76 1.46 -26.37 10.80
C ASN A 76 2.49 -25.61 11.62
N SER A 77 2.09 -25.17 12.80
CA SER A 77 2.93 -24.41 13.73
C SER A 77 4.25 -25.08 14.06
N ALA A 78 4.33 -26.42 14.08
CA ALA A 78 5.60 -27.12 14.30
C ALA A 78 6.56 -27.00 13.09
N SER A 79 6.03 -27.08 11.87
CA SER A 79 6.83 -26.97 10.63
C SER A 79 7.14 -25.54 10.20
N LEU A 80 6.39 -24.56 10.68
CA LEU A 80 6.47 -23.15 10.28
C LEU A 80 7.15 -22.26 11.32
N ASN A 81 7.36 -22.75 12.54
CA ASN A 81 7.99 -21.98 13.62
C ASN A 81 9.40 -21.50 13.23
N GLY A 82 9.58 -20.19 13.11
CA GLY A 82 10.85 -19.55 12.75
C GLY A 82 11.23 -19.71 11.28
N VAL A 83 10.33 -20.22 10.43
CA VAL A 83 10.57 -20.30 8.99
C VAL A 83 10.48 -18.89 8.37
N VAL A 84 11.44 -18.59 7.50
CA VAL A 84 11.49 -17.35 6.73
C VAL A 84 10.94 -17.59 5.33
N TRP A 85 10.06 -16.70 4.90
CA TRP A 85 9.45 -16.71 3.57
C TRP A 85 9.83 -15.44 2.83
N ASP A 86 10.32 -15.56 1.61
CA ASP A 86 10.30 -14.45 0.66
C ASP A 86 8.87 -14.36 0.09
N PHE A 87 8.24 -13.19 0.13
CA PHE A 87 6.88 -13.01 -0.38
C PHE A 87 6.84 -11.96 -1.50
N THR A 88 5.81 -12.07 -2.33
CA THR A 88 5.41 -11.06 -3.31
C THR A 88 3.89 -10.94 -3.30
N LEU A 89 3.39 -9.80 -2.86
CA LEU A 89 2.02 -9.37 -3.09
C LEU A 89 2.02 -8.48 -4.33
N SER A 90 1.26 -8.82 -5.36
CA SER A 90 1.18 -8.03 -6.59
C SER A 90 -0.25 -7.71 -6.94
N HIS A 91 -0.41 -6.63 -7.70
CA HIS A 91 -1.65 -6.25 -8.33
C HIS A 91 -1.41 -6.01 -9.81
N THR A 92 -2.26 -6.58 -10.64
CA THR A 92 -2.28 -6.33 -12.09
C THR A 92 -3.67 -5.81 -12.46
N PRO A 93 -3.78 -4.66 -13.15
CA PRO A 93 -5.06 -4.14 -13.59
C PRO A 93 -5.85 -5.21 -14.36
N ALA A 94 -7.15 -5.31 -14.08
CA ALA A 94 -8.06 -6.35 -14.59
C ALA A 94 -7.84 -7.77 -14.04
N ASP A 95 -6.63 -8.15 -13.65
CA ASP A 95 -6.34 -9.48 -13.10
C ASP A 95 -6.41 -9.54 -11.57
N GLY A 96 -6.41 -8.40 -10.85
CA GLY A 96 -6.59 -8.39 -9.40
C GLY A 96 -5.29 -8.62 -8.63
N PHE A 97 -5.34 -9.40 -7.54
CA PHE A 97 -4.25 -9.51 -6.55
C PHE A 97 -3.67 -10.92 -6.49
N ALA A 98 -2.34 -11.04 -6.48
CA ALA A 98 -1.68 -12.33 -6.27
C ALA A 98 -0.71 -12.26 -5.10
N LEU A 99 -0.76 -13.26 -4.20
CA LEU A 99 0.20 -13.45 -3.12
C LEU A 99 1.02 -14.71 -3.39
N SER A 100 2.31 -14.55 -3.64
CA SER A 100 3.26 -15.66 -3.71
C SER A 100 4.16 -15.66 -2.49
N MET A 101 4.50 -16.83 -1.99
CA MET A 101 5.46 -17.02 -0.92
C MET A 101 6.42 -18.16 -1.28
N THR A 102 7.71 -17.96 -1.11
CA THR A 102 8.73 -18.98 -1.34
C THR A 102 9.55 -19.15 -0.08
N ARG A 103 9.71 -20.38 0.39
CA ARG A 103 10.48 -20.64 1.61
C ARG A 103 11.95 -20.36 1.34
N ALA A 104 12.56 -19.49 2.13
CA ALA A 104 13.90 -18.94 1.85
C ALA A 104 15.04 -19.97 1.95
N ASP A 105 14.80 -21.15 2.54
CA ASP A 105 15.79 -22.21 2.76
C ASP A 105 15.64 -23.41 1.79
N THR A 106 14.53 -23.52 1.08
CA THR A 106 14.16 -24.74 0.32
C THR A 106 13.61 -24.43 -1.07
N ASP A 107 13.56 -23.16 -1.47
CA ASP A 107 12.98 -22.65 -2.73
C ASP A 107 11.57 -23.21 -3.05
N THR A 108 10.86 -23.69 -2.03
CA THR A 108 9.53 -24.25 -2.19
C THR A 108 8.53 -23.11 -2.26
N ALA A 109 8.07 -22.82 -3.47
CA ALA A 109 7.08 -21.79 -3.75
C ALA A 109 5.66 -22.29 -3.48
N VAL A 110 4.92 -21.51 -2.70
CA VAL A 110 3.48 -21.59 -2.54
C VAL A 110 2.89 -20.34 -3.16
N LEU A 111 2.21 -20.51 -4.29
CA LEU A 111 1.47 -19.45 -4.94
C LEU A 111 0.01 -19.47 -4.49
N VAL A 112 -0.48 -18.36 -3.93
CA VAL A 112 -1.89 -18.09 -3.66
C VAL A 112 -2.32 -16.93 -4.57
N GLU A 113 -2.73 -17.29 -5.78
CA GLU A 113 -3.12 -16.32 -6.80
C GLU A 113 -4.63 -16.12 -6.86
N TYR A 114 -5.07 -14.90 -6.55
CA TYR A 114 -6.43 -14.46 -6.82
C TYR A 114 -6.48 -13.69 -8.13
N SER A 115 -6.77 -14.40 -9.22
CA SER A 115 -6.99 -13.77 -10.53
C SER A 115 -8.47 -13.46 -10.76
N MET A 116 -8.76 -12.22 -11.13
CA MET A 116 -10.06 -11.72 -11.59
C MET A 116 -10.41 -12.22 -12.99
N ALA A 117 -10.61 -13.52 -13.11
CA ALA A 117 -11.38 -14.05 -14.21
C ALA A 117 -12.35 -15.10 -13.68
N ARG A 118 -13.60 -14.67 -13.44
CA ARG A 118 -14.81 -15.49 -13.27
C ARG A 118 -15.09 -16.02 -11.84
N ARG A 119 -16.11 -15.45 -11.19
CA ARG A 119 -17.44 -16.08 -10.97
C ARG A 119 -18.22 -15.34 -9.87
N GLY A 120 -19.18 -14.53 -10.30
CA GLY A 120 -20.53 -14.48 -9.71
C GLY A 120 -20.73 -14.12 -8.23
N SER A 121 -19.69 -13.76 -7.47
CA SER A 121 -19.85 -13.34 -6.07
C SER A 121 -19.78 -11.80 -5.99
N PRO A 122 -20.87 -11.11 -5.63
CA PRO A 122 -20.98 -9.65 -5.67
C PRO A 122 -20.31 -8.93 -4.49
N ALA A 123 -19.55 -9.62 -3.63
CA ALA A 123 -19.21 -9.09 -2.32
C ALA A 123 -18.18 -7.94 -2.36
N VAL A 124 -17.13 -7.99 -3.19
CA VAL A 124 -16.24 -6.84 -3.45
C VAL A 124 -15.64 -6.96 -4.84
N ASP A 125 -15.74 -5.89 -5.63
CA ASP A 125 -15.10 -5.74 -6.93
C ASP A 125 -13.60 -5.46 -6.74
N PRO A 126 -12.68 -6.30 -7.22
CA PRO A 126 -11.24 -6.05 -7.11
C PRO A 126 -10.75 -4.92 -8.03
N THR A 127 -11.61 -4.41 -8.93
CA THR A 127 -11.42 -3.14 -9.65
C THR A 127 -11.91 -1.94 -8.85
N ARG A 128 -12.45 -2.14 -7.64
CA ARG A 128 -12.84 -1.04 -6.78
C ARG A 128 -11.61 -0.16 -6.54
N SER A 129 -11.78 1.12 -6.81
CA SER A 129 -10.75 2.13 -6.57
C SER A 129 -10.20 2.03 -5.14
N PHE A 130 -8.88 2.01 -5.04
CA PHE A 130 -8.16 2.03 -3.78
C PHE A 130 -6.86 2.79 -3.98
N ASN A 131 -6.39 3.45 -2.94
CA ASN A 131 -5.23 4.33 -3.02
C ASN A 131 -4.32 4.18 -1.80
N ALA A 132 -4.55 3.15 -0.98
CA ALA A 132 -3.70 2.83 0.15
C ALA A 132 -3.57 1.32 0.37
N LEU A 133 -2.43 0.92 0.94
CA LEU A 133 -2.15 -0.41 1.46
C LEU A 133 -1.72 -0.27 2.92
N SER A 134 -2.25 -1.10 3.81
CA SER A 134 -1.75 -1.25 5.17
C SER A 134 -1.10 -2.61 5.35
N LEU A 135 0.06 -2.64 5.97
CA LEU A 135 0.74 -3.85 6.39
C LEU A 135 0.80 -3.87 7.92
N SER A 136 0.23 -4.90 8.54
CA SER A 136 0.27 -5.08 9.99
C SER A 136 0.89 -6.39 10.40
N ALA A 137 1.79 -6.36 11.39
CA ALA A 137 2.27 -7.52 12.12
C ALA A 137 1.56 -7.56 13.48
N ILE A 138 1.06 -8.74 13.85
CA ILE A 138 0.26 -8.92 15.07
C ILE A 138 0.70 -10.21 15.76
N ALA A 139 1.13 -10.09 17.01
CA ALA A 139 1.45 -11.14 17.96
C ALA A 139 0.49 -11.08 19.16
N GLY A 140 -0.79 -11.40 18.94
CA GLY A 140 -1.87 -11.07 19.87
C GLY A 140 -1.77 -11.69 21.28
N SER A 141 -2.16 -10.90 22.28
CA SER A 141 -1.97 -11.03 23.75
C SER A 141 -2.62 -12.20 24.51
N SER A 142 -3.05 -13.29 23.88
CA SER A 142 -3.74 -14.41 24.60
C SER A 142 -3.09 -15.77 24.42
N TYR A 143 -1.77 -15.83 24.55
CA TYR A 143 -1.04 -17.10 24.59
C TYR A 143 -1.16 -17.77 25.96
N ASP A 144 -1.07 -19.10 25.99
CA ASP A 144 -0.86 -19.80 27.25
C ASP A 144 0.57 -19.50 27.73
N ALA A 145 0.71 -18.50 28.59
CA ALA A 145 1.99 -18.07 29.14
C ALA A 145 2.71 -19.18 29.93
N ARG A 146 2.04 -20.30 30.28
CA ARG A 146 2.68 -21.48 30.88
C ARG A 146 3.39 -22.34 29.82
N ARG A 147 3.06 -22.17 28.54
CA ARG A 147 3.59 -22.93 27.41
C ARG A 147 4.63 -22.17 26.62
N ILE A 148 4.41 -20.89 26.38
CA ILE A 148 5.25 -20.05 25.52
C ILE A 148 6.02 -19.05 26.39
N SER A 149 7.33 -18.91 26.15
CA SER A 149 8.17 -17.90 26.80
C SER A 149 8.32 -16.63 25.96
N SER A 150 8.26 -16.75 24.64
CA SER A 150 8.28 -15.63 23.71
C SER A 150 7.62 -16.04 22.40
N ALA A 151 7.06 -15.07 21.67
CA ALA A 151 6.50 -15.24 20.35
C ALA A 151 6.77 -13.98 19.56
N TYR A 152 6.84 -14.09 18.24
CA TYR A 152 7.13 -12.95 17.38
C TYR A 152 6.52 -13.12 16.00
N VAL A 153 6.26 -11.99 15.36
CA VAL A 153 5.97 -11.88 13.94
C VAL A 153 6.90 -10.82 13.37
N GLU A 154 7.49 -11.10 12.21
CA GLU A 154 8.39 -10.16 11.54
C GLU A 154 8.07 -10.01 10.06
N ALA A 155 8.04 -8.77 9.56
CA ALA A 155 8.18 -8.47 8.13
C ALA A 155 9.40 -7.54 7.91
N SER A 156 10.30 -7.92 7.01
CA SER A 156 11.55 -7.20 6.76
C SER A 156 11.91 -7.16 5.27
N SER A 157 12.92 -6.37 4.90
CA SER A 157 13.38 -6.19 3.51
C SER A 157 12.25 -5.82 2.54
N LEU A 158 11.27 -5.06 3.03
CA LEU A 158 10.06 -4.74 2.29
C LEU A 158 10.37 -3.70 1.20
N SER A 159 9.89 -3.96 0.00
CA SER A 159 10.07 -3.09 -1.17
C SER A 159 8.79 -3.01 -1.97
N PHE A 160 8.30 -1.79 -2.19
CA PHE A 160 7.22 -1.52 -3.12
C PHE A 160 7.77 -1.11 -4.48
N ASN A 161 7.23 -1.68 -5.56
CA ASN A 161 7.59 -1.40 -6.93
C ASN A 161 6.31 -1.12 -7.74
N LEU A 162 6.31 -0.01 -8.47
CA LEU A 162 5.26 0.37 -9.41
C LEU A 162 5.77 0.12 -10.83
N ALA A 163 5.01 -0.61 -11.66
CA ALA A 163 5.38 -0.88 -13.03
C ALA A 163 5.60 0.44 -13.80
N GLY A 164 6.80 0.62 -14.37
CA GLY A 164 7.18 1.84 -15.09
C GLY A 164 7.63 3.02 -14.22
N GLY A 165 7.70 2.86 -12.90
CA GLY A 165 8.21 3.87 -11.96
C GLY A 165 9.59 3.53 -11.36
N VAL A 166 10.31 4.55 -10.88
CA VAL A 166 11.63 4.41 -10.19
C VAL A 166 11.47 4.42 -8.66
N GLN A 167 10.27 4.21 -8.13
CA GLN A 167 10.04 4.34 -6.70
C GLN A 167 10.29 3.00 -5.99
N THR A 168 11.31 2.98 -5.13
CA THR A 168 11.59 1.90 -4.17
C THR A 168 11.43 2.50 -2.79
N GLY A 169 10.37 2.14 -2.08
CA GLY A 169 10.20 2.52 -0.67
C GLY A 169 10.58 1.34 0.22
N VAL A 170 11.41 1.59 1.23
CA VAL A 170 11.77 0.58 2.23
C VAL A 170 10.91 0.79 3.46
N PHE A 171 10.18 -0.24 3.86
CA PHE A 171 9.48 -0.23 5.14
C PHE A 171 10.46 -0.59 6.26
N THR A 172 10.22 -0.09 7.47
CA THR A 172 10.94 -0.56 8.66
C THR A 172 10.56 -2.00 8.96
N VAL A 173 11.39 -2.69 9.74
CA VAL A 173 11.05 -4.01 10.26
C VAL A 173 9.76 -3.88 11.05
N LEU A 174 8.71 -4.60 10.65
CA LEU A 174 7.55 -4.81 11.50
C LEU A 174 7.88 -5.96 12.42
N ARG A 175 8.01 -5.71 13.71
CA ARG A 175 8.09 -6.76 14.72
C ARG A 175 7.01 -6.50 15.75
N ASP A 176 6.50 -7.58 16.31
CA ASP A 176 5.66 -7.57 17.50
C ASP A 176 6.07 -8.80 18.32
N ASP A 177 6.13 -8.69 19.65
CA ASP A 177 6.46 -9.80 20.54
C ASP A 177 5.65 -9.80 21.85
N LEU A 178 5.85 -10.84 22.66
CA LEU A 178 4.94 -11.26 23.74
C LEU A 178 5.08 -10.46 25.05
N ASP A 179 5.72 -9.29 25.05
CA ASP A 179 6.06 -8.56 26.27
C ASP A 179 4.99 -7.56 26.77
N ASP A 180 3.70 -7.96 26.75
CA ASP A 180 2.52 -7.20 27.18
C ASP A 180 2.49 -6.74 28.68
N SER A 181 3.60 -6.79 29.41
CA SER A 181 3.72 -6.29 30.79
C SER A 181 3.93 -4.77 30.89
N GLY A 182 4.07 -4.09 29.76
CA GLY A 182 4.34 -2.66 29.66
C GLY A 182 3.10 -1.79 29.52
N ALA A 183 3.03 -0.69 30.27
CA ALA A 183 2.10 0.39 29.93
C ALA A 183 2.57 1.04 28.62
N PRO A 184 1.69 1.56 27.73
CA PRO A 184 2.05 2.19 26.45
C PRO A 184 3.10 3.33 26.52
N SER A 185 3.50 3.73 27.73
CA SER A 185 4.49 4.75 28.05
C SER A 185 5.91 4.24 28.30
N ASP A 186 6.16 2.92 28.37
CA ASP A 186 7.51 2.40 28.65
C ASP A 186 8.40 2.25 27.40
N GLY A 187 7.85 2.53 26.22
CA GLY A 187 8.58 2.47 24.96
C GLY A 187 8.78 1.05 24.43
N GLN A 188 8.08 0.06 25.01
CA GLN A 188 7.89 -1.26 24.40
C GLN A 188 6.57 -1.29 23.60
N ASP A 189 6.56 -2.08 22.55
CA ASP A 189 5.79 -1.95 21.30
C ASP A 189 4.25 -1.95 21.48
N PRO A 190 3.44 -1.18 20.72
CA PRO A 190 2.02 -1.48 20.57
C PRO A 190 1.78 -2.91 20.03
N ASP A 191 0.82 -3.66 20.59
CA ASP A 191 0.35 -5.03 20.22
C ASP A 191 -0.02 -5.25 18.73
N SER A 192 0.18 -4.24 17.89
CA SER A 192 0.18 -4.34 16.44
C SER A 192 1.01 -3.20 15.87
N TYR A 193 2.12 -3.52 15.21
CA TYR A 193 2.82 -2.54 14.38
C TYR A 193 2.15 -2.50 13.00
N THR A 194 1.75 -1.31 12.56
CA THR A 194 1.11 -1.11 11.25
C THR A 194 1.84 -0.03 10.47
N GLN A 195 2.23 -0.35 9.24
CA GLN A 195 2.76 0.61 8.28
C GLN A 195 1.79 0.82 7.13
N HIS A 196 1.77 2.03 6.59
CA HIS A 196 0.88 2.40 5.49
C HIS A 196 1.68 2.86 4.28
N LEU A 197 1.23 2.41 3.11
CA LEU A 197 1.54 2.98 1.82
C LEU A 197 0.31 3.74 1.34
N VAL A 198 0.46 5.03 1.04
CA VAL A 198 -0.63 5.91 0.63
C VAL A 198 -0.25 6.61 -0.67
N SER A 199 -1.17 6.66 -1.62
CA SER A 199 -1.00 7.22 -2.95
C SER A 199 -2.12 8.22 -3.24
N ASP A 200 -1.79 9.37 -3.80
CA ASP A 200 -2.78 10.31 -4.37
C ASP A 200 -3.38 9.81 -5.69
N ALA A 201 -2.72 8.87 -6.37
CA ALA A 201 -3.24 8.15 -7.52
C ALA A 201 -4.02 6.89 -7.12
N ASP A 202 -4.96 6.49 -7.97
CA ASP A 202 -5.70 5.23 -7.83
C ASP A 202 -4.81 4.02 -8.17
N LEU A 203 -4.42 3.28 -7.13
CA LEU A 203 -3.57 2.10 -7.22
C LEU A 203 -4.28 0.91 -7.90
N SER A 204 -5.61 0.91 -8.01
CA SER A 204 -6.36 -0.12 -8.75
C SER A 204 -6.17 -0.02 -10.27
N THR A 205 -5.68 1.12 -10.77
CA THR A 205 -5.43 1.34 -12.20
C THR A 205 -4.00 1.01 -12.62
N LEU A 206 -3.13 0.68 -11.66
CA LEU A 206 -1.70 0.53 -11.87
C LEU A 206 -1.24 -0.90 -11.53
N ALA A 207 -0.27 -1.40 -12.28
CA ALA A 207 0.41 -2.65 -11.92
C ALA A 207 1.51 -2.35 -10.89
N TRP A 208 1.54 -3.12 -9.80
CA TRP A 208 2.52 -2.96 -8.73
C TRP A 208 2.82 -4.27 -8.00
N SER A 209 3.92 -4.29 -7.26
CA SER A 209 4.29 -5.38 -6.36
C SER A 209 4.89 -4.87 -5.06
N LEU A 210 4.51 -5.48 -3.94
CA LEU A 210 5.15 -5.41 -2.64
C LEU A 210 5.86 -6.73 -2.37
N THR A 211 7.18 -6.67 -2.23
CA THR A 211 8.02 -7.83 -1.92
C THR A 211 8.66 -7.69 -0.56
N GLY A 212 9.09 -8.79 0.04
CA GLY A 212 9.93 -8.75 1.24
C GLY A 212 10.08 -10.13 1.87
N ARG A 213 10.42 -10.14 3.16
CA ARG A 213 10.56 -11.34 3.97
C ARG A 213 9.56 -11.36 5.11
N LEU A 214 8.98 -12.52 5.38
CA LEU A 214 8.07 -12.77 6.50
C LEU A 214 8.65 -13.87 7.37
N SER A 215 8.53 -13.73 8.68
CA SER A 215 8.75 -14.83 9.61
C SER A 215 7.81 -14.72 10.79
N ALA A 216 7.50 -15.84 11.41
CA ALA A 216 6.76 -15.88 12.66
C ALA A 216 7.25 -17.06 13.48
N GLY A 217 7.27 -16.92 14.80
CA GLY A 217 7.74 -17.99 15.64
C GLY A 217 7.42 -17.81 17.11
N PHE A 218 7.77 -18.83 17.89
CA PHE A 218 7.62 -18.89 19.33
C PHE A 218 8.67 -19.80 19.96
N VAL A 219 8.93 -19.58 21.25
CA VAL A 219 9.78 -20.41 22.08
C VAL A 219 8.94 -21.08 23.15
N LEU A 220 9.04 -22.40 23.25
CA LEU A 220 8.37 -23.19 24.28
C LEU A 220 9.14 -23.11 25.60
N ARG A 221 8.40 -23.09 26.72
CA ARG A 221 8.98 -23.24 28.05
C ARG A 221 9.51 -24.67 28.27
N PRO A 222 10.51 -24.86 29.14
CA PRO A 222 11.03 -26.18 29.46
C PRO A 222 9.92 -27.17 29.87
N GLY A 223 9.97 -28.38 29.30
CA GLY A 223 8.99 -29.44 29.56
C GLY A 223 7.70 -29.37 28.72
N GLN A 224 7.54 -28.35 27.88
CA GLN A 224 6.39 -28.20 26.99
C GLN A 224 6.72 -28.74 25.60
N THR A 225 5.75 -29.41 24.97
CA THR A 225 5.89 -30.02 23.63
C THR A 225 4.96 -29.40 22.59
N SER A 226 4.10 -28.46 23.00
CA SER A 226 3.13 -27.81 22.13
C SER A 226 2.86 -26.39 22.62
N PRO A 227 2.72 -25.41 21.70
CA PRO A 227 2.41 -24.02 22.06
C PRO A 227 0.99 -23.84 22.61
N GLY A 228 0.15 -24.89 22.62
CA GLY A 228 -1.29 -24.72 22.82
C GLY A 228 -1.92 -24.10 21.58
N ASN A 229 -3.07 -23.43 21.70
CA ASN A 229 -3.73 -22.79 20.56
C ASN A 229 -3.08 -21.45 20.21
N ILE A 230 -2.46 -21.35 19.04
CA ILE A 230 -1.91 -20.09 18.50
C ILE A 230 -2.63 -19.60 17.24
N ASP A 231 -3.79 -20.17 16.93
CA ASP A 231 -4.57 -19.78 15.75
C ASP A 231 -4.93 -18.30 15.82
N GLU A 232 -4.61 -17.58 14.73
CA GLU A 232 -4.80 -16.12 14.57
C GLU A 232 -4.04 -15.22 15.54
N ARG A 233 -3.12 -15.78 16.32
CA ARG A 233 -2.30 -15.03 17.29
C ARG A 233 -1.06 -14.45 16.66
N LEU A 234 -0.38 -15.19 15.79
CA LEU A 234 0.79 -14.72 15.04
C LEU A 234 0.41 -14.55 13.58
N LYS A 235 0.23 -13.31 13.10
CA LYS A 235 -0.20 -13.03 11.73
C LYS A 235 0.36 -11.73 11.16
N ILE A 236 0.49 -11.74 9.84
CA ILE A 236 0.78 -10.56 9.02
C ILE A 236 -0.41 -10.35 8.11
N ASN A 237 -0.99 -9.14 8.13
CA ASN A 237 -2.07 -8.77 7.22
C ASN A 237 -1.61 -7.69 6.24
N PHE A 238 -1.99 -7.88 4.99
CA PHE A 238 -1.94 -6.86 3.95
C PHE A 238 -3.37 -6.46 3.64
N THR A 239 -3.70 -5.19 3.73
CA THR A 239 -5.07 -4.73 3.48
C THR A 239 -5.06 -3.55 2.53
N ALA A 240 -5.79 -3.66 1.43
CA ALA A 240 -6.00 -2.55 0.50
C ALA A 240 -7.22 -1.73 0.92
N HIS A 241 -7.10 -0.41 0.91
CA HIS A 241 -8.14 0.51 1.35
C HIS A 241 -8.37 1.65 0.35
N SER A 242 -9.62 2.09 0.28
CA SER A 242 -9.93 3.45 -0.18
C SER A 242 -9.70 4.42 0.99
N ALA A 243 -8.91 5.45 0.75
CA ALA A 243 -8.53 6.47 1.71
C ALA A 243 -8.90 7.86 1.20
N VAL A 244 -9.52 8.65 2.06
CA VAL A 244 -9.57 10.10 1.85
C VAL A 244 -8.23 10.67 2.28
N ILE A 245 -7.40 11.07 1.32
CA ILE A 245 -6.19 11.84 1.61
C ILE A 245 -6.65 13.29 1.72
N PRO A 246 -6.60 13.91 2.91
CA PRO A 246 -6.81 15.35 3.01
C PRO A 246 -5.81 15.97 2.04
N GLU A 247 -6.28 16.75 1.07
CA GLU A 247 -5.40 17.57 0.24
C GLU A 247 -4.50 18.29 1.25
N THR A 248 -3.23 17.88 1.34
CA THR A 248 -2.27 18.57 2.20
C THR A 248 -2.29 19.95 1.60
N GLY A 249 -2.97 20.87 2.28
CA GLY A 249 -3.40 22.13 1.69
C GLY A 249 -2.24 22.66 0.90
N THR A 250 -2.48 23.06 -0.34
CA THR A 250 -1.43 23.51 -1.23
C THR A 250 -1.31 25.04 -1.10
N PRO A 251 -0.87 25.64 0.03
CA PRO A 251 -0.68 27.09 0.06
C PRO A 251 0.44 27.47 -0.92
N GLY A 252 1.32 26.54 -1.32
CA GLY A 252 2.39 26.79 -2.29
C GLY A 252 1.91 27.05 -3.73
N ALA A 253 0.89 26.34 -4.22
CA ALA A 253 0.40 26.53 -5.59
C ALA A 253 -0.38 27.85 -5.74
N LEU A 254 -1.17 28.22 -4.73
CA LEU A 254 -1.82 29.53 -4.67
C LEU A 254 -0.81 30.67 -4.45
N ALA A 255 0.27 30.45 -3.66
CA ALA A 255 1.33 31.43 -3.50
C ALA A 255 2.12 31.67 -4.80
N LEU A 256 2.40 30.63 -5.59
CA LEU A 256 3.06 30.77 -6.90
C LEU A 256 2.15 31.46 -7.94
N LEU A 257 0.85 31.17 -7.94
CA LEU A 257 -0.13 31.90 -8.75
C LEU A 257 -0.25 33.37 -8.32
N ALA A 258 -0.27 33.64 -7.01
CA ALA A 258 -0.30 35.00 -6.47
C ALA A 258 0.98 35.79 -6.81
N CYS A 259 2.16 35.16 -6.73
CA CYS A 259 3.43 35.77 -7.14
C CYS A 259 3.49 36.01 -8.65
N GLY A 260 2.97 35.09 -9.47
CA GLY A 260 2.90 35.25 -10.93
C GLY A 260 2.01 36.41 -11.39
N VAL A 261 0.89 36.65 -10.70
CA VAL A 261 -0.03 37.78 -10.98
C VAL A 261 0.60 39.12 -10.59
N LEU A 262 1.38 39.17 -9.50
CA LEU A 262 2.08 40.39 -9.06
C LEU A 262 3.24 40.77 -10.00
N VAL A 263 3.98 39.81 -10.56
CA VAL A 263 5.06 40.09 -11.52
C VAL A 263 4.50 40.62 -12.86
N ARG A 264 3.32 40.15 -13.29
CA ARG A 264 2.70 40.59 -14.56
C ARG A 264 2.10 42.00 -14.46
N SER A 265 1.52 42.35 -13.31
CA SER A 265 0.96 43.69 -13.06
C SER A 265 2.04 44.76 -12.84
N GLY A 266 3.21 44.40 -12.31
CA GLY A 266 4.37 45.29 -12.21
C GLY A 266 4.94 45.72 -13.57
N ARG A 267 5.05 44.80 -14.54
CA ARG A 267 5.60 45.10 -15.87
C ARG A 267 4.69 45.96 -16.76
N GLN A 268 3.37 45.99 -16.52
CA GLN A 268 2.47 46.85 -17.30
C GLN A 268 2.52 48.32 -16.86
N ARG A 269 2.84 48.63 -15.58
CA ARG A 269 2.96 50.02 -15.13
C ARG A 269 4.25 50.69 -15.60
N SER A 270 5.33 49.94 -15.82
CA SER A 270 6.63 50.50 -16.25
C SER A 270 6.64 51.00 -17.70
N ARG A 271 5.65 50.65 -18.54
CA ARG A 271 5.56 51.14 -19.92
C ARG A 271 4.70 52.39 -20.10
N ALA A 272 3.89 52.76 -19.10
CA ALA A 272 3.04 53.95 -19.18
C ALA A 272 3.75 55.24 -18.73
N ALA A 273 4.93 55.16 -18.10
CA ALA A 273 5.62 56.31 -17.51
C ALA A 273 6.78 56.87 -18.37
N ALA A 274 6.96 56.40 -19.61
CA ALA A 274 8.10 56.78 -20.47
C ALA A 274 7.73 57.67 -21.68
N SER A 275 6.57 58.35 -21.68
CA SER A 275 6.19 59.27 -22.75
C SER A 275 5.58 60.57 -22.20
N SER A 276 6.41 61.39 -21.55
CA SER A 276 6.10 62.80 -21.33
C SER A 276 7.35 63.61 -21.68
N GLU A 277 7.55 63.85 -22.98
CA GLU A 277 8.44 64.90 -23.46
C GLU A 277 7.79 66.26 -23.17
N PRO A 278 8.50 67.20 -22.53
CA PRO A 278 8.02 68.57 -22.36
C PRO A 278 8.21 69.34 -23.67
N LEU A 279 7.12 69.81 -24.27
CA LEU A 279 7.17 70.82 -25.33
C LEU A 279 7.67 72.14 -24.71
N MET A 280 8.86 72.57 -25.11
CA MET A 280 9.32 73.95 -24.93
C MET A 280 9.32 74.67 -26.28
N ALA A 281 8.92 75.95 -26.20
CA ALA A 281 8.84 77.00 -27.22
C ALA A 281 7.57 77.03 -28.06
#